data_AF-A0A7T8DV92-F1
#
_entry.id   AF-A0A7T8DV92-F1
#
_cell.length_a   1.000
_cell.length_b   1.000
_cell.length_c   1.000
_cell.angle_alpha   90.00
_cell.angle_beta   90.00
_cell.angle_gamma   90.00
#
_symmetry.space_group_name_H-M   'P 1'
#
loop_
_entity.id
_entity.type
_entity.pdbx_description
1 polymer ?
#
loop_
_entity_poly.entity_id
_entity_poly.type
_entity_poly.pdbx_seq_one_letter_code
_entity_poly.pdbx_strand_id
1 'polypeptide(L)' 'MAIVHKLFCIWIFYISLFVATSHAAGSFAKLDYKCEDDADCPNVVTKLICLKCINRFCHIIYKE' A
#
# COMPACT_ATOMS: atom_id res chain seq x y z
N MET A 1 -18.70 7.38 -32.69
CA MET A 1 -18.92 6.42 -31.59
C MET A 1 -17.63 5.70 -31.11
N ALA A 2 -16.61 5.50 -31.96
CA ALA A 2 -15.36 4.81 -31.56
C ALA A 2 -14.48 5.54 -30.53
N ILE A 3 -14.51 6.88 -30.51
CA ILE A 3 -13.67 7.70 -29.61
C ILE A 3 -14.11 7.56 -28.16
N VAL A 4 -15.43 7.51 -27.91
CA VAL A 4 -16.01 7.35 -26.56
C VAL A 4 -15.60 5.99 -25.97
N HIS A 5 -15.60 4.94 -26.79
CA HIS A 5 -15.17 3.61 -26.36
C HIS A 5 -13.67 3.58 -25.97
N LYS A 6 -12.81 4.25 -26.76
CA LYS A 6 -11.39 4.38 -26.44
C LYS A 6 -11.15 5.12 -25.11
N LEU A 7 -11.85 6.23 -24.89
CA LEU A 7 -11.75 6.97 -23.63
C LEU A 7 -12.18 6.13 -22.44
N PHE A 8 -13.29 5.39 -22.56
CA PHE A 8 -13.80 4.53 -21.50
C PHE A 8 -12.79 3.44 -21.10
N CYS A 9 -12.13 2.79 -22.07
CA CYS A 9 -11.10 1.79 -21.78
C CYS A 9 -9.88 2.39 -21.05
N ILE A 10 -9.46 3.60 -21.41
CA ILE A 10 -8.31 4.28 -20.76
C ILE A 10 -8.66 4.56 -19.28
N TRP A 11 -9.88 5.01 -19.00
CA TRP A 11 -10.35 5.25 -17.64
C TRP A 11 -10.37 3.99 -16.80
N ILE A 12 -10.91 2.88 -17.34
CA ILE A 12 -10.90 1.59 -16.64
C ILE A 12 -9.48 1.14 -16.35
N PHE A 13 -8.58 1.25 -17.33
CA PHE A 13 -7.17 0.88 -17.13
C PHE A 13 -6.53 1.69 -16.01
N TYR A 14 -6.79 2.99 -15.95
CA TYR A 14 -6.28 3.87 -14.89
C TYR A 14 -6.84 3.51 -13.51
N ILE A 15 -8.13 3.17 -13.43
CA ILE A 15 -8.76 2.73 -12.18
C ILE A 15 -8.19 1.38 -11.74
N SER A 16 -8.03 0.41 -12.64
CA SER A 16 -7.43 -0.88 -12.33
C SER A 16 -5.97 -0.73 -11.88
N LEU A 17 -5.20 0.14 -12.54
CA LEU A 17 -3.83 0.47 -12.12
C LEU A 17 -3.82 1.10 -10.73
N PHE A 18 -4.71 2.05 -10.46
CA PHE A 18 -4.85 2.68 -9.15
C PHE A 18 -5.22 1.66 -8.07
N VAL A 19 -6.21 0.79 -8.32
CA VAL A 19 -6.60 -0.29 -7.40
C VAL A 19 -5.45 -1.27 -7.18
N ALA A 20 -4.72 -1.66 -8.22
CA ALA A 20 -3.55 -2.54 -8.08
C ALA A 20 -2.44 -1.88 -7.26
N THR A 21 -2.14 -0.60 -7.49
CA THR A 21 -1.14 0.14 -6.71
C THR A 21 -1.57 0.35 -5.27
N SER A 22 -2.86 0.58 -5.00
CA SER A 22 -3.38 0.73 -3.64
C SER A 22 -3.51 -0.61 -2.92
N HIS A 23 -3.73 -1.72 -3.63
CA HIS A 23 -3.63 -3.06 -3.07
C HIS A 23 -2.17 -3.48 -2.83
N ALA A 24 -1.23 -3.08 -3.70
CA ALA A 24 0.20 -3.23 -3.45
C ALA A 24 0.64 -2.38 -2.24
N ALA A 25 0.13 -1.15 -2.12
CA ALA A 25 0.29 -0.28 -0.95
C ALA A 25 -0.51 -0.76 0.29
N GLY A 26 -1.51 -1.62 0.11
CA GLY A 26 -2.31 -2.24 1.17
C GLY A 26 -1.81 -3.62 1.59
N SER A 27 -0.96 -4.27 0.79
CA SER A 27 -0.20 -5.48 1.16
C SER A 27 0.80 -5.21 2.29
N PHE A 28 1.07 -3.94 2.55
CA PHE A 28 1.60 -3.49 3.83
C PHE A 28 0.47 -3.58 4.84
N ALA A 29 0.35 -4.71 5.53
CA ALA A 29 -0.65 -4.89 6.58
C ALA A 29 -0.57 -3.70 7.54
N LYS A 30 -1.56 -2.81 7.43
CA LYS A 30 -1.64 -1.60 8.21
C LYS A 30 -2.02 -2.02 9.62
N LEU A 31 -1.08 -1.92 10.54
CA LEU A 31 -1.37 -2.07 11.96
C LEU A 31 -1.95 -0.74 12.41
N ASP A 32 -3.07 -0.79 13.14
CA ASP A 32 -3.75 0.41 13.69
C ASP A 32 -2.95 1.08 14.83
N TYR A 33 -1.64 0.84 14.87
CA TYR A 33 -0.72 1.55 15.75
C TYR A 33 -0.35 2.87 15.10
N LYS A 34 -0.75 3.96 15.75
CA LYS A 34 -0.23 5.29 15.44
C LYS A 34 1.24 5.32 15.87
N CYS A 35 2.10 5.82 14.98
CA CYS A 35 3.53 5.98 15.24
C CYS A 35 3.96 7.41 14.88
N GLU A 36 4.96 7.92 15.58
CA GLU A 36 5.65 9.17 15.22
C GLU A 36 6.98 8.89 14.51
N ASP A 37 7.65 7.80 14.89
CA ASP A 37 8.93 7.34 14.35
C ASP A 37 8.92 5.80 14.21
N ASP A 38 9.84 5.23 13.42
CA ASP A 38 9.96 3.78 13.21
C ASP A 38 10.18 3.02 14.55
N ALA A 39 10.81 3.66 15.53
CA ALA A 39 11.06 3.09 16.85
C ALA A 39 9.79 2.85 17.69
N ASP A 40 8.69 3.53 17.36
CA ASP A 40 7.39 3.41 18.06
C ASP A 40 6.60 2.18 17.60
N CYS A 41 6.96 1.61 16.44
CA CYS A 41 6.31 0.41 15.94
C CYS A 41 6.68 -0.83 16.77
N PRO A 42 5.70 -1.69 17.10
CA PRO A 42 5.98 -2.89 17.87
C PRO A 42 6.98 -3.76 17.11
N ASN A 43 8.03 -4.19 17.81
CA ASN A 43 9.13 -4.95 17.25
C ASN A 43 8.72 -6.43 17.08
N VAL A 44 7.66 -6.69 16.30
CA VAL A 44 7.24 -8.03 15.87
C VAL A 44 8.16 -8.47 14.72
N VAL A 45 9.44 -8.66 15.06
CA VAL A 45 10.48 -9.10 14.14
C VAL A 45 10.38 -10.61 13.98
N THR A 46 9.48 -11.05 13.12
CA THR A 46 9.66 -12.35 12.47
C THR A 46 10.75 -12.16 11.42
N LYS A 47 11.72 -13.10 11.29
CA LYS A 47 12.97 -12.97 10.48
C LYS A 47 12.86 -12.40 9.05
N LEU A 48 11.66 -12.28 8.47
CA LEU A 48 11.39 -11.76 7.12
C LEU A 48 10.58 -10.46 7.07
N ILE A 49 10.18 -9.91 8.22
CA ILE A 49 9.21 -8.81 8.30
C ILE A 49 9.77 -7.66 9.13
N CYS A 50 9.76 -6.45 8.57
CA CYS A 50 10.17 -5.21 9.23
C CYS A 50 8.98 -4.25 9.25
N LEU A 51 8.71 -3.62 10.40
CA LEU A 51 7.67 -2.60 10.49
C LEU A 51 8.29 -1.23 10.23
N LYS A 52 7.62 -0.40 9.43
CA LYS A 52 7.97 1.01 9.25
C LYS A 52 6.78 1.91 9.53
N CYS A 53 7.09 3.10 10.03
CA CYS A 53 6.13 4.16 10.21
C CYS A 53 5.90 4.89 8.89
N ILE A 54 4.72 4.73 8.30
CA ILE A 54 4.31 5.42 7.07
C ILE A 54 3.00 6.14 7.37
N ASN A 55 2.97 7.46 7.10
CA ASN A 55 1.80 8.30 7.31
C ASN A 55 1.23 8.23 8.74
N ARG A 56 2.11 8.15 9.74
CA ARG A 56 1.80 7.98 11.17
C ARG A 56 1.11 6.66 11.53
N PHE A 57 1.23 5.64 10.69
CA PHE A 57 0.77 4.28 11.00
C PHE A 57 1.89 3.27 10.79
N CYS A 58 1.90 2.22 11.60
CA CYS A 58 2.84 1.13 11.41
C CYS A 58 2.41 0.22 10.27
N HIS A 59 3.31 0.03 9.31
CA HIS A 59 3.09 -0.78 8.12
C HIS A 59 4.10 -1.93 8.08
N ILE A 60 3.61 -3.13 7.77
CA ILE A 60 4.45 -4.31 7.58
C ILE A 60 5.16 -4.25 6.21
N ILE A 61 6.49 -4.27 6.21
CA ILE A 61 7.34 -4.36 5.01
C ILE A 61 8.07 -5.70 5.00
N TYR A 62 8.02 -6.42 3.88
CA TYR A 62 8.80 -7.63 3.66
C TYR A 62 10.22 -7.25 3.22
N LYS A 63 11.24 -7.86 3.83
CA LYS A 63 12.63 -7.68 3.43
C LYS A 63 12.97 -8.80 2.44
N GLU A 64 12.98 -8.48 1.14
CA GLU A 64 13.47 -9.37 0.07
C GLU A 64 14.95 -9.74 0.27
#